data_AF-A0A958K3M3-F1
#
_entry.id   AF-A0A958K3M3-F1
#
_cell.length_a   1.000
_cell.length_b   1.000
_cell.length_c   1.000
_cell.angle_alpha   90.00
_cell.angle_beta   90.00
_cell.angle_gamma   90.00
#
_symmetry.space_group_name_H-M   'P 1'
#
loop_
_entity.id
_entity.type
_entity.pdbx_description
1 polymer ?
#
loop_
_entity_poly.entity_id
_entity_poly.type
_entity_poly.pdbx_seq_one_letter_code
_entity_poly.pdbx_strand_id
1 'polypeptide(L)'
;DPGRITRGAIVANDMGILMEYNFKVFHKCWGLGEDPNEESFMGELAEELDVDLGELLSKLSTTDTRERVKGVYKRGRKLGVFDTPTFLLDKERIVGIDKIDYLADRLRKLGATKKAA
;
A
#
# COMPACT_ATOMS: atom_id res chain seq x y z
N ASP A 1 -2.74 10.41 -13.09
CA ASP A 1 -2.79 10.67 -11.64
C ASP A 1 -2.90 9.32 -10.95
N PRO A 2 -2.17 9.02 -9.87
CA PRO A 2 -2.37 7.79 -9.13
C PRO A 2 -3.82 7.66 -8.65
N GLY A 3 -4.38 6.47 -8.77
CA GLY A 3 -5.79 6.18 -8.43
C GLY A 3 -6.13 6.53 -6.99
N ARG A 4 -7.43 6.70 -6.70
CA ARG A 4 -7.93 7.05 -5.36
C ARG A 4 -7.40 6.10 -4.29
N ILE A 5 -7.40 4.79 -4.57
CA ILE A 5 -6.92 3.78 -3.61
C ILE A 5 -5.43 3.89 -3.28
N THR A 6 -4.59 4.33 -4.21
CA THR A 6 -3.15 4.56 -3.97
C THR A 6 -2.92 5.79 -3.09
N ARG A 7 -3.72 6.85 -3.28
CA ARG A 7 -3.70 8.03 -2.40
C ARG A 7 -4.27 7.72 -1.03
N GLY A 8 -5.34 6.93 -0.97
CA GLY A 8 -5.92 6.46 0.28
C GLY A 8 -4.93 5.67 1.13
N ALA A 9 -4.02 4.89 0.52
CA ALA A 9 -2.95 4.21 1.28
C ALA A 9 -2.00 5.20 2.00
N ILE A 10 -1.67 6.35 1.39
CA ILE A 10 -0.88 7.38 2.08
C ILE A 10 -1.64 7.96 3.28
N VAL A 11 -2.93 8.24 3.11
CA VAL A 11 -3.78 8.79 4.18
C VAL A 11 -3.96 7.76 5.31
N ALA A 12 -4.25 6.51 4.97
CA ALA A 12 -4.38 5.40 5.91
C ALA A 12 -3.08 5.17 6.72
N ASN A 13 -1.92 5.40 6.09
CA ASN A 13 -0.65 5.39 6.81
C ASN A 13 -0.54 6.52 7.84
N ASP A 14 -1.01 7.72 7.51
CA ASP A 14 -1.03 8.84 8.47
C ASP A 14 -2.01 8.60 9.62
N MET A 15 -3.07 7.82 9.38
CA MET A 15 -4.07 7.42 10.37
C MET A 15 -3.66 6.18 11.19
N GLY A 16 -2.52 5.55 10.87
CA GLY A 16 -2.05 4.35 11.57
C GLY A 16 -2.76 3.04 11.21
N ILE A 17 -3.59 3.04 10.16
CA ILE A 17 -4.43 1.90 9.74
C ILE A 17 -4.02 1.30 8.38
N LEU A 18 -2.80 1.59 7.90
CA LEU A 18 -2.34 1.16 6.57
C LEU A 18 -2.52 -0.33 6.30
N MET A 19 -2.21 -1.18 7.28
CA MET A 19 -2.29 -2.63 7.09
C MET A 19 -3.73 -3.08 6.83
N GLU A 20 -4.65 -2.62 7.67
CA GLU A 20 -6.08 -2.95 7.54
C GLU A 20 -6.67 -2.37 6.25
N TYR A 21 -6.34 -1.11 5.94
CA TYR A 21 -6.71 -0.47 4.67
C TYR A 21 -6.27 -1.31 3.47
N ASN A 22 -5.01 -1.74 3.43
CA ASN A 22 -4.51 -2.54 2.33
C ASN A 22 -5.23 -3.89 2.25
N PHE A 23 -5.46 -4.59 3.37
CA PHE A 23 -6.19 -5.86 3.33
C PHE A 23 -7.60 -5.70 2.75
N LYS A 24 -8.36 -4.68 3.18
CA LYS A 24 -9.69 -4.43 2.66
C LYS A 24 -9.67 -4.01 1.18
N VAL A 25 -8.79 -3.12 0.77
CA VAL A 25 -8.64 -2.74 -0.64
C VAL A 25 -8.27 -3.93 -1.52
N PHE A 26 -7.28 -4.75 -1.12
CA PHE A 26 -6.91 -5.93 -1.88
C PHE A 26 -8.06 -6.96 -1.91
N HIS A 27 -8.76 -7.15 -0.79
CA HIS A 27 -9.91 -8.05 -0.76
C HIS A 27 -11.05 -7.58 -1.67
N LYS A 28 -11.44 -6.31 -1.61
CA LYS A 28 -12.49 -5.75 -2.49
C LYS A 28 -12.10 -5.85 -3.97
N CYS A 29 -10.91 -5.39 -4.35
CA CYS A 29 -10.49 -5.38 -5.75
C CYS A 29 -10.19 -6.78 -6.33
N TRP A 30 -9.47 -7.63 -5.59
CA TRP A 30 -8.97 -8.91 -6.10
C TRP A 30 -9.70 -10.13 -5.54
N GLY A 31 -10.24 -10.04 -4.34
CA GLY A 31 -11.05 -11.10 -3.73
C GLY A 31 -12.51 -11.08 -4.21
N LEU A 32 -13.10 -9.90 -4.34
CA LEU A 32 -14.51 -9.71 -4.73
C LEU A 32 -14.69 -9.20 -6.17
N GLY A 33 -13.62 -8.70 -6.79
CA GLY A 33 -13.66 -8.21 -8.17
C GLY A 33 -14.31 -6.84 -8.34
N GLU A 34 -14.41 -6.05 -7.26
CA GLU A 34 -14.99 -4.71 -7.29
C GLU A 34 -14.07 -3.71 -8.01
N ASP A 35 -14.66 -2.74 -8.72
CA ASP A 35 -13.91 -1.66 -9.38
C ASP A 35 -13.70 -0.49 -8.40
N PRO A 36 -12.44 -0.13 -8.05
CA PRO A 36 -12.15 1.00 -7.18
C PRO A 36 -12.51 2.39 -7.76
N ASN A 37 -12.97 2.45 -9.01
CA ASN A 37 -13.46 3.67 -9.64
C ASN A 37 -14.98 3.88 -9.48
N GLU A 38 -15.71 2.87 -9.02
CA GLU A 38 -17.14 2.99 -8.68
C GLU A 38 -17.35 4.02 -7.57
N GLU A 39 -18.50 4.70 -7.62
CA GLU A 39 -18.79 5.78 -6.67
C GLU A 39 -18.96 5.26 -5.24
N SER A 40 -19.56 4.07 -5.07
CA SER A 40 -19.82 3.47 -3.76
C SER A 40 -18.55 2.94 -3.07
N PHE A 41 -17.51 2.60 -3.83
CA PHE A 41 -16.34 1.87 -3.32
C PHE A 41 -15.70 2.55 -2.10
N MET A 42 -15.49 3.86 -2.15
CA MET A 42 -14.85 4.59 -1.06
C MET A 42 -15.76 4.71 0.16
N GLY A 43 -17.08 4.77 -0.04
CA GLY A 43 -18.07 4.81 1.04
C GLY A 43 -18.10 3.50 1.81
N GLU A 44 -18.23 2.39 1.10
CA GLU A 44 -18.19 1.04 1.69
C GLU A 44 -16.85 0.78 2.39
N LEU A 45 -15.74 1.15 1.75
CA LEU A 45 -14.41 0.99 2.36
C LEU A 45 -14.26 1.83 3.64
N ALA A 46 -14.81 3.03 3.68
CA ALA A 46 -14.78 3.89 4.87
C ALA A 46 -15.63 3.30 6.01
N GLU A 47 -16.82 2.79 5.70
CA GLU A 47 -17.68 2.08 6.66
C GLU A 47 -16.98 0.84 7.23
N GLU A 48 -16.38 0.01 6.36
CA GLU A 48 -15.67 -1.20 6.79
C GLU A 48 -14.44 -0.89 7.67
N LEU A 49 -13.81 0.27 7.49
CA LEU A 49 -12.65 0.72 8.25
C LEU A 49 -13.01 1.52 9.51
N ASP A 50 -14.30 1.79 9.74
CA ASP A 50 -14.78 2.67 10.80
C ASP A 50 -14.11 4.06 10.76
N VAL A 51 -14.05 4.66 9.57
CA VAL A 51 -13.47 6.00 9.35
C VAL A 51 -14.48 6.95 8.72
N ASP A 52 -14.36 8.24 9.02
CA ASP A 52 -15.18 9.27 8.39
C ASP A 52 -14.85 9.40 6.89
N LEU A 53 -15.85 9.14 6.04
CA LEU A 53 -15.71 9.22 4.59
C LEU A 53 -15.31 10.63 4.15
N GLY A 54 -15.88 11.68 4.75
CA GLY A 54 -15.58 13.07 4.40
C GLY A 54 -14.13 13.43 4.69
N GLU A 55 -13.61 13.02 5.84
CA GLU A 55 -12.23 13.18 6.25
C GLU A 55 -11.29 12.45 5.28
N LEU A 56 -11.57 11.18 4.96
CA LEU A 56 -10.79 10.39 4.03
C LEU A 56 -10.75 11.03 2.63
N LEU A 57 -11.92 11.41 2.09
CA LEU A 57 -12.06 12.03 0.77
C LEU A 57 -11.38 13.41 0.71
N SER A 58 -11.45 14.20 1.78
CA SER A 58 -10.80 15.51 1.85
C SER A 58 -9.27 15.36 1.84
N LYS A 59 -8.71 14.46 2.66
CA LYS A 59 -7.27 14.22 2.76
C LYS A 59 -6.67 13.63 1.48
N LEU A 60 -7.36 12.69 0.83
CA LEU A 60 -6.87 12.10 -0.43
C LEU A 60 -6.90 13.09 -1.61
N SER A 61 -7.71 14.15 -1.50
CA SER A 61 -7.87 15.14 -2.56
C SER A 61 -6.81 16.24 -2.53
N THR A 62 -6.08 16.37 -1.42
CA THR A 62 -5.07 17.41 -1.21
C THR A 62 -3.90 17.30 -2.20
N THR A 63 -3.28 18.46 -2.47
CA THR A 63 -2.03 18.52 -3.25
C THR A 63 -0.89 17.79 -2.54
N ASP A 64 -0.82 17.87 -1.21
CA ASP A 64 0.20 17.17 -0.42
C ASP A 64 0.17 15.65 -0.67
N THR A 65 -0.99 15.02 -0.51
CA THR A 65 -1.14 13.57 -0.75
C THR A 65 -0.73 13.20 -2.18
N ARG A 66 -1.13 14.00 -3.19
CA ARG A 66 -0.75 13.76 -4.59
C ARG A 66 0.77 13.84 -4.78
N GLU A 67 1.43 14.85 -4.22
CA GLU A 67 2.88 15.00 -4.33
C GLU A 67 3.64 13.92 -3.57
N ARG A 68 3.14 13.46 -2.41
CA ARG A 68 3.71 12.34 -1.66
C ARG A 68 3.67 11.05 -2.47
N VAL A 69 2.55 10.75 -3.12
CA VAL A 69 2.48 9.57 -4.03
C VAL A 69 3.48 9.73 -5.18
N LYS A 70 3.53 10.87 -5.86
CA LYS A 70 4.54 11.13 -6.91
C LYS A 70 5.97 10.95 -6.39
N GLY A 71 6.24 11.38 -5.16
CA GLY A 71 7.51 11.19 -4.46
C GLY A 71 7.86 9.72 -4.27
N VAL A 72 6.90 8.88 -3.88
CA VAL A 72 7.08 7.42 -3.78
C VAL A 72 7.44 6.83 -5.16
N TYR A 73 6.70 7.16 -6.22
CA TYR A 73 7.02 6.70 -7.59
C TYR A 73 8.42 7.15 -8.04
N LYS A 74 8.79 8.42 -7.79
CA LYS A 74 10.13 8.95 -8.13
C LYS A 74 11.24 8.19 -7.40
N ARG A 75 11.05 7.92 -6.10
CA ARG A 75 11.99 7.12 -5.30
C ARG A 75 12.10 5.68 -5.82
N GLY A 76 10.97 5.03 -6.10
CA GLY A 76 10.95 3.69 -6.69
C GLY A 76 11.75 3.61 -7.99
N ARG A 77 11.51 4.54 -8.92
CA ARG A 77 12.29 4.62 -10.17
C ARG A 77 13.79 4.82 -9.93
N LYS A 78 14.18 5.72 -9.02
CA LYS A 78 15.58 5.95 -8.66
C LYS A 78 16.25 4.69 -8.10
N LEU A 79 15.49 3.86 -7.39
CA LEU A 79 15.94 2.59 -6.82
C LEU A 79 15.90 1.43 -7.84
N GLY A 80 15.42 1.68 -9.07
CA GLY A 80 15.31 0.68 -10.12
C GLY A 80 14.11 -0.25 -9.97
N VAL A 81 13.07 0.16 -9.25
CA VAL A 81 11.78 -0.56 -9.17
C VAL A 81 11.03 -0.37 -10.49
N PHE A 82 10.74 -1.48 -11.16
CA PHE A 82 10.03 -1.51 -12.45
C PHE A 82 8.73 -2.31 -12.39
N ASP A 83 8.50 -3.12 -11.34
CA ASP A 83 7.31 -3.95 -11.18
C ASP A 83 6.94 -4.12 -9.69
N THR A 84 5.78 -4.71 -9.41
CA THR A 84 5.26 -4.94 -8.06
C THR A 84 4.77 -6.39 -7.87
N PRO A 85 4.91 -6.97 -6.66
CA PRO A 85 5.63 -6.42 -5.52
C PRO A 85 7.15 -6.45 -5.74
N THR A 86 7.84 -5.40 -5.26
CA THR A 86 9.30 -5.36 -5.18
C THR A 86 9.70 -5.02 -3.75
N PHE A 87 10.60 -5.82 -3.19
CA PHE A 87 11.21 -5.59 -1.89
C PHE A 87 12.65 -5.11 -2.07
N LEU A 88 13.06 -4.15 -1.24
CA LEU A 88 14.44 -3.64 -1.20
C LEU A 88 15.08 -4.11 0.09
N LEU A 89 16.14 -4.90 -0.02
CA LEU A 89 16.94 -5.37 1.11
C LEU A 89 18.41 -5.02 0.84
N ASP A 90 18.96 -4.08 1.61
CA ASP A 90 20.26 -3.44 1.36
C ASP A 90 20.37 -2.85 -0.05
N LYS A 91 21.20 -3.47 -0.92
CA LYS A 91 21.42 -3.06 -2.32
C LYS A 91 20.67 -3.94 -3.31
N GLU A 92 19.90 -4.91 -2.81
CA GLU A 92 19.23 -5.91 -3.63
C GLU A 92 17.76 -5.56 -3.84
N ARG A 93 17.32 -5.76 -5.08
CA ARG A 93 15.91 -5.75 -5.47
C ARG A 93 15.42 -7.18 -5.59
N ILE A 94 14.39 -7.52 -4.83
CA ILE A 94 13.72 -8.82 -4.86
C ILE A 94 12.34 -8.58 -5.47
N VAL A 95 12.15 -9.01 -6.71
CA VAL A 95 10.96 -8.71 -7.52
C VAL A 95 10.11 -9.96 -7.69
N GLY A 96 8.81 -9.83 -7.46
CA GLY A 96 7.83 -10.90 -7.65
C GLY A 96 7.35 -11.54 -6.35
N ILE A 97 6.09 -11.96 -6.35
CA ILE A 97 5.45 -12.63 -5.21
C ILE A 97 6.04 -14.02 -4.95
N ASP A 98 6.54 -14.68 -6.00
CA ASP A 98 7.24 -15.98 -5.94
C ASP A 98 8.57 -15.91 -5.17
N LYS A 99 9.03 -14.69 -4.82
CA LYS A 99 10.25 -14.46 -4.05
C LYS A 99 10.02 -14.25 -2.55
N ILE A 100 8.80 -14.41 -2.05
CA ILE A 100 8.51 -14.23 -0.61
C ILE A 100 9.34 -15.19 0.25
N ASP A 101 9.44 -16.46 -0.12
CA ASP A 101 10.23 -17.43 0.64
C ASP A 101 11.72 -17.06 0.64
N TYR A 102 12.24 -16.62 -0.51
CA TYR A 102 13.61 -16.12 -0.62
C TYR A 102 13.85 -14.90 0.28
N LEU A 103 12.93 -13.94 0.30
CA LEU A 103 12.99 -12.78 1.20
C LEU A 103 12.98 -13.22 2.67
N ALA A 104 12.10 -14.15 3.04
CA ALA A 104 12.02 -14.67 4.40
C ALA A 104 13.35 -15.32 4.82
N ASP A 105 13.94 -16.15 3.97
CA ASP A 105 15.25 -16.78 4.20
C ASP A 105 16.36 -15.75 4.40
N ARG A 106 16.33 -14.66 3.62
CA ARG A 106 17.29 -13.56 3.74
C ARG A 106 17.15 -12.83 5.07
N LEU A 107 15.93 -12.53 5.49
CA LEU A 107 15.67 -11.92 6.80
C LEU A 107 16.12 -12.83 7.95
N ARG A 108 15.93 -14.16 7.83
CA ARG A 108 16.44 -15.13 8.82
C ARG A 108 17.96 -15.10 8.93
N LYS A 109 18.67 -15.11 7.80
CA LYS A 109 20.14 -15.06 7.77
C LYS A 109 20.71 -13.75 8.34
N LEU A 110 19.96 -12.65 8.23
CA LEU A 110 20.31 -11.36 8.84
C LEU A 110 19.98 -11.28 10.35
N GLY A 111 19.34 -12.30 10.92
CA GLY A 111 18.84 -12.26 12.30
C GLY A 111 17.66 -11.29 12.48
N ALA A 112 17.04 -10.85 11.39
CA ALA A 112 15.92 -9.91 11.36
C ALA A 112 14.55 -10.61 11.50
N THR A 113 14.52 -11.73 12.21
CA THR A 113 13.26 -12.40 12.59
C THR A 113 12.71 -11.80 13.86
N LYS A 114 11.38 -11.67 13.93
CA LYS A 114 10.70 -11.42 15.19
C LYS A 114 11.18 -12.47 16.21
N LYS A 115 11.77 -12.04 17.33
CA LYS A 115 11.99 -12.97 18.45
C LYS A 115 10.63 -13.57 18.78
N ALA A 116 10.57 -14.89 18.91
CA ALA A 116 9.39 -15.53 19.49
C ALA A 116 9.08 -14.81 20.82
N ALA A 117 7.84 -14.36 20.96
CA ALA A 117 7.35 -13.74 22.19
C ALA A 117 7.31 -14.78 23.30
#